data_AF-A0A6C0DXC0-F1
#
_entry.id   AF-A0A6C0DXC0-F1
#
_cell.length_a   1.000
_cell.length_b   1.000
_cell.length_c   1.000
_cell.angle_alpha   90.00
_cell.angle_beta   90.00
_cell.angle_gamma   90.00
#
_symmetry.space_group_name_H-M   'P 1'
#
loop_
_entity.id
_entity.type
_entity.pdbx_description
1 polymer ?
#
loop_
_entity_poly.entity_id
_entity_poly.type
_entity_poly.pdbx_seq_one_letter_code
_entity_poly.pdbx_strand_id
1 'polypeptide(L)'
;MHLTKVISYVFINIFFVACKFQMRIMHTAIFNFLPKLKQHHLVLLSKNDGVYSIDFTPAEDRTRSKILLNLLLGKDVTGEIRLRYIKNANINDDEKIMSIWDKPFTEMESRQLSNSIYKLINDSEIKELVDKLLVWEIKNNQTMNLYMRNCQHFSRYAKKIVSTDLYLEK
;
A
#
# COMPACT_ATOMS: atom_id res chain seq x y z
N MET A 1 -9.00 51.18 -17.66
CA MET A 1 -8.78 49.88 -18.35
C MET A 1 -7.76 48.96 -17.64
N HIS A 2 -7.61 49.04 -16.31
CA HIS A 2 -6.64 48.25 -15.55
C HIS A 2 -7.27 47.26 -14.55
N LEU A 3 -8.56 47.41 -14.23
CA LEU A 3 -9.25 46.60 -13.22
C LEU A 3 -9.55 45.16 -13.70
N THR A 4 -9.71 44.96 -15.01
CA THR A 4 -10.02 43.66 -15.61
C THR A 4 -8.81 42.70 -15.65
N LYS A 5 -7.58 43.21 -15.62
CA LYS A 5 -6.36 42.36 -15.63
C LYS A 5 -6.06 41.74 -14.27
N VAL A 6 -6.39 42.42 -13.17
CA VAL A 6 -6.13 41.95 -11.80
C VAL A 6 -7.05 40.78 -11.43
N ILE A 7 -8.32 40.83 -11.87
CA ILE A 7 -9.31 39.78 -11.59
C ILE A 7 -8.92 38.47 -12.32
N SER A 8 -8.37 38.54 -13.53
CA SER A 8 -7.94 37.35 -14.27
C SER A 8 -6.80 36.57 -13.57
N TYR A 9 -5.89 37.26 -12.87
CA TYR A 9 -4.76 36.62 -12.18
C TYR A 9 -5.17 35.92 -10.87
N VAL A 10 -6.22 36.42 -10.21
CA VAL A 10 -6.75 35.81 -8.97
C VAL A 10 -7.57 34.56 -9.28
N PHE A 11 -8.30 34.51 -10.41
CA PHE A 11 -9.08 33.33 -10.78
C PHE A 11 -8.26 32.15 -11.32
N ILE A 12 -7.08 32.40 -11.92
CA ILE A 12 -6.20 31.32 -12.41
C ILE A 12 -5.57 30.53 -11.25
N ASN A 13 -5.43 31.11 -10.06
CA ASN A 13 -4.90 30.42 -8.88
C ASN A 13 -5.94 29.59 -8.11
N ILE A 14 -7.24 29.75 -8.38
CA ILE A 14 -8.30 29.04 -7.64
C ILE A 14 -8.57 27.63 -8.19
N PHE A 15 -8.12 27.31 -9.41
CA PHE A 15 -8.38 26.01 -10.03
C PHE A 15 -7.29 24.95 -9.87
N PHE A 16 -6.14 25.30 -9.28
CA PHE A 16 -5.19 24.29 -8.81
C PHE A 16 -5.55 23.88 -7.39
N VAL A 17 -6.68 23.17 -7.24
CA VAL A 17 -6.81 22.22 -6.13
C VAL A 17 -5.76 21.16 -6.40
N ALA A 18 -4.53 21.40 -5.93
CA ALA A 18 -3.46 20.43 -6.00
C ALA A 18 -3.99 19.17 -5.32
N CYS A 19 -4.18 18.10 -6.10
CA CYS A 19 -4.54 16.80 -5.56
C CYS A 19 -3.40 16.39 -4.63
N LYS A 20 -3.63 16.58 -3.33
CA LYS A 20 -2.63 16.33 -2.31
C LYS A 20 -2.41 14.83 -2.24
N PHE A 21 -1.18 14.40 -2.48
CA PHE A 21 -0.77 13.04 -2.20
C PHE A 21 -1.01 12.71 -0.73
N GLN A 22 -1.49 11.50 -0.45
CA GLN A 22 -1.79 11.02 0.89
C GLN A 22 -1.26 9.61 1.08
N MET A 23 -0.64 9.35 2.23
CA MET A 23 -0.31 8.01 2.70
C MET A 23 -1.04 7.71 4.01
N ARG A 24 -1.52 6.48 4.16
CA ARG A 24 -2.10 5.97 5.41
C ARG A 24 -1.70 4.51 5.65
N ILE A 25 -1.45 4.12 6.89
CA ILE A 25 -1.33 2.70 7.27
C ILE A 25 -2.69 2.22 7.79
N MET A 26 -3.29 1.26 7.10
CA MET A 26 -4.53 0.61 7.52
C MET A 26 -4.22 -0.71 8.23
N HIS A 27 -4.86 -0.93 9.37
CA HIS A 27 -4.66 -2.11 10.22
C HIS A 27 -5.82 -3.09 10.05
N THR A 28 -5.52 -4.32 9.68
CA THR A 28 -6.51 -5.35 9.35
C THR A 28 -6.18 -6.68 10.03
N ALA A 29 -7.13 -7.60 10.05
CA ALA A 29 -6.89 -8.95 10.59
C ALA A 29 -5.98 -9.75 9.64
N ILE A 30 -5.03 -10.50 10.19
CA ILE A 30 -4.15 -11.37 9.37
C ILE A 30 -4.94 -12.55 8.77
N PHE A 31 -5.92 -13.07 9.52
CA PHE A 31 -6.75 -14.21 9.14
C PHE A 31 -8.14 -14.13 9.80
N ASN A 32 -9.16 -14.69 9.14
CA ASN A 32 -10.49 -14.89 9.71
C ASN A 32 -10.50 -15.85 10.92
N PHE A 33 -9.45 -16.65 11.12
CA PHE A 33 -9.36 -17.62 12.23
C PHE A 33 -8.93 -17.01 13.58
N LEU A 34 -8.19 -15.89 13.56
CA LEU A 34 -7.79 -15.16 14.78
C LEU A 34 -8.09 -13.66 14.63
N PRO A 35 -9.38 -13.27 14.53
CA PRO A 35 -9.80 -11.90 14.19
C PRO A 35 -9.36 -10.84 15.20
N LYS A 36 -8.97 -11.24 16.42
CA LYS A 36 -8.46 -10.35 17.46
C LYS A 36 -7.01 -9.90 17.23
N LEU A 37 -6.23 -10.62 16.42
CA LEU A 37 -4.89 -10.21 16.01
C LEU A 37 -4.99 -9.33 14.75
N LYS A 38 -5.40 -8.07 14.95
CA LYS A 38 -5.37 -6.99 13.93
C LYS A 38 -3.93 -6.54 13.64
N GLN A 39 -3.11 -7.47 13.18
CA GLN A 39 -1.67 -7.25 13.02
C GLN A 39 -1.25 -7.08 11.56
N HIS A 40 -2.18 -7.15 10.60
CA HIS A 40 -1.85 -6.97 9.20
C HIS A 40 -1.84 -5.50 8.82
N HIS A 41 -0.72 -5.01 8.29
CA HIS A 41 -0.57 -3.61 7.92
C HIS A 41 -0.61 -3.47 6.39
N LEU A 42 -1.50 -2.59 5.93
CA LEU A 42 -1.62 -2.17 4.53
C LEU A 42 -1.14 -0.73 4.41
N VAL A 43 -0.15 -0.49 3.57
CA VAL A 43 0.28 0.84 3.17
C VAL A 43 -0.62 1.29 2.04
N LEU A 44 -1.37 2.37 2.28
CA LEU A 44 -2.27 2.97 1.31
C LEU A 44 -1.66 4.26 0.79
N LEU A 45 -1.57 4.39 -0.53
CA LEU A 45 -1.13 5.61 -1.21
C LEU A 45 -2.30 6.12 -2.06
N SER A 46 -2.60 7.41 -1.99
CA SER A 46 -3.69 8.02 -2.75
C SER A 46 -3.24 9.34 -3.34
N LYS A 47 -3.53 9.51 -4.63
CA LYS A 47 -3.37 10.76 -5.35
C LYS A 47 -4.39 10.76 -6.48
N ASN A 48 -5.25 11.77 -6.53
CA ASN A 48 -6.42 11.81 -7.41
C ASN A 48 -7.44 10.67 -7.10
N ASP A 49 -8.00 10.06 -8.14
CA ASP A 49 -9.21 9.22 -8.09
C ASP A 49 -8.94 7.73 -7.80
N GLY A 50 -8.05 7.41 -6.86
CA GLY A 50 -7.91 6.02 -6.43
C GLY A 50 -6.81 5.77 -5.41
N VAL A 51 -6.82 4.54 -4.91
CA VAL A 51 -5.96 4.10 -3.81
C VAL A 51 -5.09 2.94 -4.27
N TYR A 52 -3.79 3.09 -4.14
CA TYR A 52 -2.86 1.97 -4.21
C TYR A 52 -2.76 1.34 -2.83
N SER A 53 -2.97 0.04 -2.76
CA SER A 53 -2.82 -0.74 -1.52
C SER A 53 -1.62 -1.66 -1.66
N ILE A 54 -0.73 -1.60 -0.68
CA ILE A 54 0.57 -2.27 -0.69
C ILE A 54 0.77 -3.01 0.63
N ASP A 55 1.13 -4.27 0.58
CA ASP A 55 1.53 -5.02 1.77
C ASP A 55 2.74 -5.92 1.52
N PHE A 56 3.31 -6.40 2.62
CA PHE A 56 4.32 -7.44 2.62
C PHE A 56 3.73 -8.70 3.25
N THR A 57 3.70 -9.79 2.50
CA THR A 57 3.02 -11.04 2.86
C THR A 57 3.88 -12.25 2.49
N PRO A 58 3.59 -13.47 2.99
CA PRO A 58 4.18 -14.67 2.42
C PRO A 58 3.77 -14.79 0.94
N ALA A 59 4.73 -15.12 0.08
CA ALA A 59 4.50 -15.35 -1.35
C ALA A 59 3.76 -16.67 -1.59
N GLU A 60 4.12 -17.70 -0.82
CA GLU A 60 3.49 -19.00 -0.89
C GLU A 60 2.06 -18.96 -0.33
N ASP A 61 1.21 -19.86 -0.84
CA ASP A 61 -0.18 -19.97 -0.41
C ASP A 61 -0.32 -20.12 1.12
N ARG A 62 -0.95 -19.11 1.74
CA ARG A 62 -1.19 -19.02 3.19
C ARG A 62 -2.13 -20.08 3.73
N THR A 63 -2.92 -20.74 2.88
CA THR A 63 -3.77 -21.86 3.29
C THR A 63 -2.96 -23.12 3.58
N ARG A 64 -1.68 -23.18 3.17
CA ARG A 64 -0.77 -24.27 3.50
C ARG A 64 -0.37 -24.19 4.96
N SER A 65 -0.86 -25.15 5.75
CA SER A 65 -0.57 -25.29 7.19
C SER A 65 0.93 -25.24 7.52
N LYS A 66 1.79 -25.74 6.63
CA LYS A 66 3.25 -25.68 6.78
C LYS A 66 3.80 -24.25 6.83
N ILE A 67 3.26 -23.34 6.02
CA ILE A 67 3.71 -21.93 5.98
C ILE A 67 3.27 -21.20 7.23
N LEU A 68 2.03 -21.42 7.66
CA LEU A 68 1.54 -20.90 8.92
C LEU A 68 2.38 -21.41 10.10
N LEU A 69 2.68 -22.71 10.16
CA LEU A 69 3.52 -23.29 11.20
C LEU A 69 4.93 -22.71 11.19
N ASN A 70 5.55 -22.58 10.01
CA ASN A 70 6.88 -21.97 9.88
C ASN A 70 6.89 -20.53 10.41
N LEU A 71 5.88 -19.72 10.05
CA LEU A 71 5.73 -18.35 10.56
C LEU A 71 5.57 -18.31 12.09
N LEU A 72 4.70 -19.16 12.65
CA LEU A 72 4.48 -19.24 14.11
C LEU A 72 5.75 -19.67 14.85
N LEU A 73 6.53 -20.59 14.29
CA LEU A 73 7.83 -21.01 14.83
C LEU A 73 8.95 -19.99 14.59
N GLY A 74 8.66 -18.84 13.96
CA GLY A 74 9.66 -17.81 13.69
C GLY A 74 10.67 -18.21 12.63
N LYS A 75 10.34 -19.19 11.79
CA LYS A 75 11.14 -19.58 10.63
C LYS A 75 10.92 -18.59 9.49
N ASP A 76 11.95 -18.50 8.67
CA ASP A 76 11.91 -17.72 7.44
C ASP A 76 11.07 -18.43 6.37
N VAL A 77 10.26 -17.64 5.66
CA VAL A 77 9.48 -18.07 4.49
C VAL A 77 9.68 -17.06 3.37
N THR A 78 9.40 -17.45 2.13
CA THR A 78 9.44 -16.50 1.01
C THR A 78 8.34 -15.45 1.19
N GLY A 79 8.72 -14.18 1.14
CA GLY A 79 7.83 -13.03 1.18
C GLY A 79 7.76 -12.32 -0.18
N GLU A 80 6.66 -11.62 -0.41
CA GLU A 80 6.46 -10.75 -1.57
C GLU A 80 5.81 -9.44 -1.16
N ILE A 81 6.08 -8.37 -1.91
CA ILE A 81 5.27 -7.15 -1.85
C ILE A 81 4.12 -7.27 -2.85
N ARG A 82 2.88 -7.10 -2.38
CA ARG A 82 1.72 -7.05 -3.27
C ARG A 82 1.29 -5.62 -3.49
N LEU A 83 0.91 -5.33 -4.72
CA LEU A 83 0.39 -4.05 -5.15
C LEU A 83 -1.00 -4.25 -5.74
N ARG A 84 -1.97 -3.47 -5.28
CA ARG A 84 -3.33 -3.40 -5.81
C ARG A 84 -3.71 -1.95 -6.06
N TYR A 85 -4.56 -1.71 -7.05
CA TYR A 85 -5.12 -0.40 -7.30
C TYR A 85 -6.65 -0.47 -7.23
N ILE A 86 -7.22 0.46 -6.48
CA ILE A 86 -8.65 0.57 -6.29
C ILE A 86 -9.11 1.90 -6.89
N LYS A 87 -9.72 1.79 -8.07
CA LYS A 87 -10.25 2.94 -8.80
C LYS A 87 -11.42 3.57 -8.04
N ASN A 88 -11.47 4.90 -8.04
CA ASN A 88 -12.52 5.71 -7.42
C ASN A 88 -12.73 5.41 -5.92
N ALA A 89 -11.70 4.92 -5.21
CA ALA A 89 -11.76 4.78 -3.76
C ALA A 89 -11.24 6.04 -3.07
N ASN A 90 -11.86 6.36 -1.94
CA ASN A 90 -11.30 7.29 -0.98
C ASN A 90 -10.35 6.51 -0.06
N ILE A 91 -9.17 7.06 0.24
CA ILE A 91 -8.20 6.42 1.15
C ILE A 91 -8.80 6.15 2.54
N ASN A 92 -9.85 6.85 2.93
CA ASN A 92 -10.54 6.70 4.21
C ASN A 92 -11.68 5.68 4.23
N ASP A 93 -12.02 5.10 3.08
CA ASP A 93 -13.10 4.12 2.92
C ASP A 93 -12.57 2.69 3.13
N ASP A 94 -12.39 2.32 4.41
CA ASP A 94 -11.80 1.04 4.82
C ASP A 94 -12.63 -0.14 4.29
N GLU A 95 -13.97 -0.04 4.27
CA GLU A 95 -14.85 -1.11 3.79
C GLU A 95 -14.67 -1.41 2.30
N LYS A 96 -14.65 -0.37 1.46
CA LYS A 96 -14.42 -0.52 0.02
C LYS A 96 -13.02 -1.04 -0.29
N ILE A 97 -12.02 -0.62 0.49
CA ILE A 97 -10.66 -1.11 0.32
C ILE A 97 -10.60 -2.61 0.66
N MET A 98 -11.21 -3.03 1.77
CA MET A 98 -11.24 -4.43 2.20
C MET A 98 -12.00 -5.33 1.24
N SER A 99 -13.14 -4.89 0.69
CA SER A 99 -13.95 -5.70 -0.23
C SER A 99 -13.20 -6.08 -1.52
N ILE A 100 -12.20 -5.29 -1.91
CA ILE A 100 -11.35 -5.58 -3.08
C ILE A 100 -10.09 -6.32 -2.66
N TRP A 101 -9.54 -5.98 -1.49
CA TRP A 101 -8.33 -6.59 -0.96
C TRP A 101 -8.49 -8.08 -0.62
N ASP A 102 -9.63 -8.46 -0.02
CA ASP A 102 -9.89 -9.82 0.48
C ASP A 102 -10.20 -10.84 -0.63
N LYS A 103 -10.17 -10.42 -1.90
CA LYS A 103 -10.35 -11.34 -3.03
C LYS A 103 -9.24 -12.41 -3.00
N PRO A 104 -9.57 -13.71 -3.02
CA PRO A 104 -8.57 -14.75 -3.06
C PRO A 104 -7.85 -14.73 -4.40
N PHE A 105 -6.52 -14.83 -4.34
CA PHE A 105 -5.65 -14.96 -5.51
C PHE A 105 -4.65 -16.08 -5.24
N THR A 106 -4.32 -16.87 -6.26
CA THR A 106 -3.12 -17.69 -6.26
C THR A 106 -1.87 -16.80 -6.22
N GLU A 107 -0.71 -17.36 -5.85
CA GLU A 107 0.58 -16.64 -5.89
C GLU A 107 0.85 -16.05 -7.28
N MET A 108 0.66 -16.85 -8.33
CA MET A 108 0.90 -16.41 -9.71
C MET A 108 0.00 -15.24 -10.11
N GLU A 109 -1.30 -15.33 -9.81
CA GLU A 109 -2.25 -14.25 -10.10
C GLU A 109 -1.94 -12.99 -9.29
N SER A 110 -1.55 -13.15 -8.01
CA SER A 110 -1.14 -12.05 -7.14
C SER A 110 0.03 -11.27 -7.74
N ARG A 111 1.06 -11.98 -8.18
CA ARG A 111 2.26 -11.39 -8.80
C ARG A 111 1.96 -10.76 -10.15
N GLN A 112 1.22 -11.45 -11.02
CA GLN A 112 0.83 -10.92 -12.33
C GLN A 112 0.03 -9.62 -12.18
N LEU A 113 -0.91 -9.58 -11.23
CA LEU A 113 -1.68 -8.38 -10.93
C LEU A 113 -0.79 -7.26 -10.39
N SER A 114 0.07 -7.53 -9.39
CA SER A 114 1.01 -6.53 -8.87
C SER A 114 1.88 -5.93 -9.98
N ASN A 115 2.43 -6.78 -10.86
CA ASN A 115 3.26 -6.35 -11.99
C ASN A 115 2.47 -5.53 -13.02
N SER A 116 1.23 -5.93 -13.31
CA SER A 116 0.35 -5.20 -14.22
C SER A 116 0.03 -3.81 -13.66
N ILE A 117 -0.38 -3.72 -12.40
CA ILE A 117 -0.65 -2.44 -11.74
C ILE A 117 0.60 -1.56 -11.71
N TYR A 118 1.76 -2.12 -11.36
CA TYR A 118 3.01 -1.38 -11.33
C TYR A 118 3.35 -0.75 -12.69
N LYS A 119 3.14 -1.49 -13.80
CA LYS A 119 3.36 -0.97 -15.16
C LYS A 119 2.39 0.14 -15.55
N LEU A 120 1.20 0.21 -14.94
CA LEU A 120 0.16 1.20 -15.22
C LEU A 120 0.27 2.47 -14.37
N ILE A 121 1.21 2.54 -13.42
CA ILE A 121 1.44 3.75 -12.63
C ILE A 121 2.06 4.82 -13.53
N ASN A 122 1.26 5.82 -13.90
CA ASN A 122 1.70 6.98 -14.69
C ASN A 122 2.16 8.16 -13.83
N ASP A 123 1.72 8.23 -12.56
CA ASP A 123 2.11 9.31 -11.66
C ASP A 123 3.53 9.05 -11.12
N SER A 124 4.46 9.96 -11.44
CA SER A 124 5.87 9.80 -11.11
C SER A 124 6.15 9.77 -9.60
N GLU A 125 5.38 10.50 -8.79
CA GLU A 125 5.56 10.54 -7.34
C GLU A 125 5.10 9.22 -6.71
N ILE A 126 3.95 8.69 -7.15
CA ILE A 126 3.51 7.34 -6.75
C ILE A 126 4.55 6.30 -7.19
N LYS A 127 5.03 6.41 -8.44
CA LYS A 127 5.99 5.46 -9.01
C LYS A 127 7.27 5.41 -8.19
N GLU A 128 7.85 6.57 -7.90
CA GLU A 128 9.08 6.69 -7.12
C GLU A 128 8.92 6.11 -5.71
N LEU A 129 7.78 6.36 -5.05
CA LEU A 129 7.51 5.77 -3.74
C LEU A 129 7.34 4.25 -3.79
N VAL A 130 6.64 3.74 -4.80
CA VAL A 130 6.54 2.28 -5.00
C VAL A 130 7.91 1.68 -5.26
N ASP A 131 8.76 2.31 -6.07
CA ASP A 131 10.13 1.85 -6.32
C ASP A 131 10.94 1.78 -5.02
N LYS A 132 10.86 2.83 -4.18
CA LYS A 132 11.48 2.84 -2.85
C LYS A 132 10.93 1.74 -1.95
N LEU A 133 9.63 1.45 -1.99
CA LEU A 133 9.03 0.36 -1.22
C LEU A 133 9.53 -1.01 -1.70
N LEU A 134 9.67 -1.22 -3.01
CA LEU A 134 10.16 -2.48 -3.59
C LEU A 134 11.61 -2.79 -3.19
N VAL A 135 12.42 -1.77 -2.87
CA VAL A 135 13.77 -1.98 -2.30
C VAL A 135 13.74 -2.77 -0.98
N TRP A 136 12.65 -2.72 -0.21
CA TRP A 136 12.48 -3.55 0.99
C TRP A 136 12.63 -5.04 0.68
N GLU A 137 11.99 -5.51 -0.39
CA GLU A 137 12.00 -6.91 -0.78
C GLU A 137 13.42 -7.36 -1.17
N ILE A 138 14.14 -6.52 -1.90
CA ILE A 138 15.55 -6.75 -2.28
C ILE A 138 16.45 -6.78 -1.05
N LYS A 139 16.35 -5.79 -0.15
CA LYS A 139 17.16 -5.68 1.07
C LYS A 139 16.98 -6.87 2.01
N ASN A 140 15.79 -7.46 2.01
CA ASN A 140 15.46 -8.60 2.86
C ASN A 140 15.52 -9.93 2.11
N ASN A 141 16.10 -9.97 0.90
CA ASN A 141 16.25 -11.18 0.09
C ASN A 141 14.93 -11.98 -0.02
N GLN A 142 13.81 -11.28 -0.28
CA GLN A 142 12.47 -11.89 -0.38
C GLN A 142 12.11 -12.77 0.82
N THR A 143 12.60 -12.45 2.02
CA THR A 143 12.42 -13.28 3.20
C THR A 143 11.49 -12.60 4.19
N MET A 144 10.39 -13.28 4.51
CA MET A 144 9.45 -12.89 5.56
C MET A 144 9.67 -13.73 6.82
N ASN A 145 9.58 -13.06 7.96
CA ASN A 145 9.63 -13.66 9.28
C ASN A 145 8.58 -13.00 10.17
N LEU A 146 7.75 -13.79 10.85
CA LEU A 146 6.64 -13.27 11.65
C LEU A 146 7.10 -12.27 12.73
N TYR A 147 8.29 -12.45 13.29
CA TYR A 147 8.77 -11.64 14.42
C TYR A 147 9.75 -10.55 14.00
N MET A 148 10.57 -10.79 12.97
CA MET A 148 11.68 -9.89 12.60
C MET A 148 11.43 -9.07 11.34
N ARG A 149 10.63 -9.59 10.41
CA ARG A 149 10.48 -9.05 9.03
C ARG A 149 9.09 -9.35 8.51
N ASN A 150 8.09 -8.61 8.99
CA ASN A 150 6.68 -8.80 8.64
C ASN A 150 6.05 -7.50 8.08
N CYS A 151 4.75 -7.52 7.81
CA CYS A 151 4.01 -6.34 7.32
C CYS A 151 4.09 -5.12 8.25
N GLN A 152 4.20 -5.31 9.57
CA GLN A 152 4.38 -4.19 10.50
C GLN A 152 5.73 -3.52 10.31
N HIS A 153 6.80 -4.31 10.19
CA HIS A 153 8.14 -3.80 9.92
C HIS A 153 8.21 -3.07 8.57
N PHE A 154 7.58 -3.66 7.55
CA PHE A 154 7.43 -3.03 6.25
C PHE A 154 6.67 -1.70 6.32
N SER A 155 5.56 -1.62 7.04
CA SER A 155 4.80 -0.37 7.18
C SER A 155 5.58 0.73 7.92
N ARG A 156 6.41 0.36 8.91
CA ARG A 156 7.32 1.30 9.59
C ARG A 156 8.41 1.79 8.64
N TYR A 157 8.90 0.91 7.76
CA TYR A 157 9.81 1.31 6.69
C TYR A 157 9.14 2.28 5.72
N ALA A 158 7.91 2.00 5.29
CA ALA A 158 7.11 2.90 4.46
C ALA A 158 6.92 4.28 5.12
N LYS A 159 6.59 4.31 6.42
CA LYS A 159 6.45 5.57 7.19
C LYS A 159 7.72 6.41 7.19
N LYS A 160 8.90 5.79 7.16
CA LYS A 160 10.20 6.51 7.19
C LYS A 160 10.59 7.11 5.84
N ILE A 161 10.08 6.57 4.72
CA ILE A 161 10.46 7.04 3.38
C ILE A 161 9.52 8.10 2.81
N VAL A 162 8.34 8.31 3.45
CA VAL A 162 7.37 9.33 3.07
C VAL A 162 7.49 10.52 4.03
N SER A 163 7.41 11.74 3.48
CA SER A 163 7.43 12.96 4.28
C SER A 163 6.23 13.03 5.24
N THR A 164 6.45 13.54 6.46
CA THR A 164 5.47 13.51 7.55
C THR A 164 4.20 14.32 7.26
N ASP A 165 4.27 15.36 6.43
CA ASP A 165 3.16 16.23 6.02
C ASP A 165 2.17 15.57 5.03
N LEU A 166 2.55 14.40 4.51
CA LEU A 166 1.77 13.57 3.60
C LEU A 166 1.13 12.37 4.31
N TYR A 167 1.46 12.15 5.59
CA TYR A 167 0.95 11.05 6.38
C TYR A 167 -0.38 11.42 7.06
N LEU A 168 -1.40 10.59 6.88
CA LEU A 168 -2.65 10.70 7.61
C LEU A 168 -2.55 9.87 8.89
N GLU A 169 -2.46 10.53 10.03
CA GLU A 169 -2.66 9.90 11.34
C GLU A 169 -4.17 9.68 11.55
N LYS A 170 -4.54 8.44 11.86
CA LYS A 170 -5.89 8.05 12.27
C LYS A 170 -5.83 7.63 13.74
#